data_AF-A7ZCD2-F1
#
_entry.id   AF-A7ZCD2-F1
#
_cell.length_a   1.000
_cell.length_b   1.000
_cell.length_c   1.000
_cell.angle_alpha   90.00
_cell.angle_beta   90.00
_cell.angle_gamma   90.00
#
_symmetry.space_group_name_H-M   'P 1'
#
loop_
_entity.id
_entity.type
_entity.pdbx_description
1 polymer ?
#
loop_
_entity_poly.entity_id
_entity_poly.type
_entity_poly.pdbx_seq_one_letter_code
_entity_poly.pdbx_strand_id
1 'polypeptide(L)'
;MGRRTLLSVVVLLFVILGLVGVYLVKFASVNFSQTTEKNITSEQNITKNTAGSENWINELATIKKKDYVLPVNEIFIEYNRPKIEKPKITAYELLIDKNDIYSMFCLMQTLRNSEVDFTVVRDGAKSQIFLNTQDSRLLQNIILQLRVYDIHSSVREVKL
;
A
#
# COMPACT_ATOMS: atom_id res chain seq x y z
N MET A 1 -40.41 6.76 -45.07
CA MET A 1 -39.90 5.61 -44.29
C MET A 1 -39.12 6.02 -43.03
N GLY A 2 -39.25 7.26 -42.50
CA GLY A 2 -38.39 7.77 -41.42
C GLY A 2 -39.02 7.88 -40.03
N ARG A 3 -40.34 8.03 -39.90
CA ARG A 3 -40.97 8.28 -38.58
C ARG A 3 -41.05 7.03 -37.70
N ARG A 4 -41.29 5.86 -38.30
CA ARG A 4 -41.36 4.57 -37.59
C ARG A 4 -39.97 4.06 -37.19
N THR A 5 -38.95 4.31 -38.01
CA THR A 5 -37.56 3.97 -37.70
C THR A 5 -37.02 4.86 -36.58
N LEU A 6 -37.32 6.17 -36.61
CA LEU A 6 -36.91 7.10 -35.56
C LEU A 6 -37.57 6.75 -34.21
N LEU A 7 -38.87 6.41 -34.21
CA LEU A 7 -39.55 5.91 -33.00
C LEU A 7 -38.93 4.61 -32.48
N SER A 8 -38.56 3.68 -33.37
CA SER A 8 -37.89 2.43 -32.97
C SER A 8 -36.53 2.68 -32.31
N VAL A 9 -35.75 3.64 -32.81
CA VAL A 9 -34.44 4.00 -32.25
C VAL A 9 -34.60 4.65 -30.88
N VAL A 10 -35.58 5.54 -30.73
CA VAL A 10 -35.86 6.20 -29.44
C VAL A 10 -36.28 5.18 -28.38
N VAL A 11 -37.16 4.24 -28.73
CA VAL A 11 -37.57 3.15 -27.81
C VAL A 11 -36.38 2.28 -27.42
N LEU A 12 -35.53 1.91 -28.39
CA LEU A 12 -34.32 1.11 -28.12
C LEU A 12 -33.36 1.83 -27.16
N LEU A 13 -33.19 3.14 -27.33
CA LEU A 13 -32.34 3.96 -26.47
C LEU A 13 -32.85 3.98 -25.02
N PHE A 14 -34.17 4.14 -24.82
CA PHE A 14 -34.76 4.07 -23.48
C PHE A 14 -34.61 2.69 -22.83
N VAL A 15 -34.71 1.60 -23.60
CA VAL A 15 -34.50 0.23 -23.08
C VAL A 15 -33.05 0.05 -22.60
N ILE A 16 -32.07 0.54 -23.37
CA ILE A 16 -30.65 0.46 -22.99
C ILE A 16 -30.38 1.28 -21.72
N LEU A 17 -30.91 2.51 -21.64
CA LEU A 17 -30.78 3.36 -20.45
C LEU A 17 -31.41 2.70 -19.21
N GLY A 18 -32.56 2.06 -19.36
CA GLY A 18 -33.20 1.30 -18.28
C GLY A 18 -32.34 0.14 -17.79
N LEU A 19 -31.78 -0.66 -18.71
CA LEU A 19 -30.90 -1.77 -18.36
C LEU A 19 -29.64 -1.28 -17.62
N VAL A 20 -28.98 -0.24 -18.12
CA VAL A 20 -27.80 0.36 -17.48
C VAL A 20 -28.13 0.86 -16.07
N GLY A 21 -29.28 1.53 -15.90
CA GLY A 21 -29.74 1.99 -14.59
C GLY A 21 -29.93 0.86 -13.59
N VAL A 22 -30.56 -0.25 -14.00
CA VAL A 22 -30.74 -1.44 -13.14
C VAL A 22 -29.39 -2.07 -12.75
N TYR A 23 -28.45 -2.16 -13.69
CA TYR A 23 -27.11 -2.68 -13.41
C TYR A 23 -26.33 -1.79 -12.43
N LEU A 24 -26.42 -0.47 -12.57
CA LEU A 24 -25.76 0.48 -11.66
C LEU A 24 -26.34 0.40 -10.25
N VAL A 25 -27.67 0.27 -10.10
CA VAL A 25 -28.30 0.07 -8.78
C VAL A 25 -27.85 -1.25 -8.16
N LYS A 26 -27.78 -2.35 -8.93
CA LYS A 26 -27.22 -3.61 -8.45
C LYS A 26 -25.78 -3.46 -8.00
N PHE A 27 -24.94 -2.76 -8.78
CA PHE A 27 -23.55 -2.51 -8.43
C PHE A 27 -23.39 -1.64 -7.18
N ALA A 28 -24.26 -0.64 -6.97
CA ALA A 28 -24.24 0.16 -5.75
C ALA A 28 -24.72 -0.63 -4.51
N SER A 29 -25.64 -1.57 -4.71
CA SER A 29 -26.20 -2.41 -3.64
C SER A 29 -25.30 -3.59 -3.22
N VAL A 30 -24.29 -3.95 -4.01
CA VAL A 30 -23.28 -4.89 -3.54
C VAL A 30 -22.39 -4.16 -2.55
N ASN A 31 -22.71 -4.34 -1.26
CA ASN A 31 -21.86 -3.89 -0.17
C ASN A 31 -20.45 -4.43 -0.42
N PHE A 32 -19.51 -3.52 -0.72
CA PHE A 32 -18.09 -3.83 -0.71
C PHE A 32 -17.81 -4.42 0.66
N SER A 33 -17.62 -5.74 0.71
CA SER A 33 -17.47 -6.44 1.98
C SER A 33 -16.25 -5.87 2.66
N GLN A 34 -16.47 -5.02 3.65
CA GLN A 34 -15.43 -4.59 4.56
C GLN A 34 -14.83 -5.87 5.13
N THR A 35 -13.56 -6.09 4.84
CA THR A 35 -12.76 -7.14 5.46
C THR A 35 -13.04 -7.09 6.95
N THR A 36 -13.61 -8.17 7.50
CA THR A 36 -13.88 -8.29 8.93
C THR A 36 -12.57 -8.02 9.68
N GLU A 37 -12.49 -6.89 10.37
CA GLU A 37 -11.46 -6.68 11.38
C GLU A 37 -11.61 -7.81 12.39
N LYS A 38 -10.64 -8.70 12.36
CA LYS A 38 -10.48 -9.77 13.34
C LYS A 38 -10.24 -9.07 14.68
N ASN A 39 -11.27 -9.00 15.52
CA ASN A 39 -11.16 -8.55 16.90
C ASN A 39 -10.00 -9.30 17.55
N ILE A 40 -8.92 -8.56 17.85
CA ILE A 40 -7.82 -9.07 18.66
C ILE A 40 -8.35 -9.07 20.09
N THR A 41 -8.84 -10.21 20.55
CA THR A 41 -9.08 -10.43 21.99
C THR A 41 -7.71 -10.49 22.67
N SER A 42 -7.28 -9.36 23.23
CA SER A 42 -6.17 -9.32 24.17
C SER A 42 -6.63 -10.02 25.45
N GLU A 43 -6.20 -11.27 25.65
CA GLU A 43 -6.26 -11.90 26.96
C GLU A 43 -5.26 -11.20 27.89
N GLN A 44 -5.68 -10.08 28.47
CA GLN A 44 -5.03 -9.54 29.65
C GLN A 44 -5.70 -10.17 30.87
N ASN A 45 -5.21 -11.36 31.23
CA ASN A 45 -5.39 -11.92 32.58
C ASN A 45 -4.65 -11.03 33.57
N ILE A 46 -5.25 -9.89 33.93
CA ILE A 46 -4.83 -9.11 35.09
C ILE A 46 -5.55 -9.71 36.29
N THR A 47 -4.83 -10.57 37.00
CA THR A 47 -5.15 -10.99 38.36
C THR A 47 -5.53 -9.78 39.20
N LYS A 48 -6.81 -9.69 39.58
CA LYS A 48 -7.31 -8.74 40.57
C LYS A 48 -6.74 -9.11 41.94
N ASN A 49 -5.54 -8.62 42.23
CA ASN A 49 -5.07 -8.53 43.60
C ASN A 49 -5.74 -7.32 44.26
N THR A 50 -6.89 -7.59 44.86
CA THR A 50 -7.59 -6.67 45.76
C THR A 50 -6.85 -6.65 47.09
N ALA A 51 -5.81 -5.82 47.20
CA ALA A 51 -5.24 -5.44 48.49
C ALA A 51 -4.58 -4.06 48.36
N GLY A 52 -5.29 -3.04 48.84
CA GLY A 52 -4.73 -1.74 49.20
C GLY A 52 -3.90 -1.02 48.15
N SER A 53 -4.54 -0.51 47.09
CA SER A 53 -3.89 0.51 46.25
C SER A 53 -4.74 1.77 46.27
N GLU A 54 -4.37 2.72 47.13
CA GLU A 54 -4.55 4.11 46.78
C GLU A 54 -3.87 4.31 45.42
N ASN A 55 -4.68 4.35 44.37
CA ASN A 55 -4.22 4.64 43.03
C ASN A 55 -3.61 6.05 43.10
N TRP A 56 -2.30 6.15 42.95
CA TRP A 56 -1.58 7.44 42.86
C TRP A 56 -2.25 8.41 41.86
N ILE A 57 -2.93 7.87 40.84
CA ILE A 57 -3.78 8.63 39.91
C ILE A 57 -4.94 9.37 40.62
N ASN A 58 -5.63 8.73 41.56
CA ASN A 58 -6.71 9.35 42.33
C ASN A 58 -6.17 10.41 43.29
N GLU A 59 -5.00 10.19 43.89
CA GLU A 59 -4.33 11.21 44.71
C GLU A 59 -3.99 12.45 43.88
N LEU A 60 -3.40 12.28 42.69
CA LEU A 60 -3.08 13.39 41.79
C LEU A 60 -4.33 14.12 41.28
N ALA A 61 -5.41 13.40 41.02
CA ALA A 61 -6.69 13.99 40.59
C ALA A 61 -7.36 14.83 41.68
N THR A 62 -7.03 14.59 42.95
CA THR A 62 -7.61 15.31 44.11
C THR A 62 -6.77 16.55 44.49
N ILE A 63 -5.61 16.78 43.85
CA ILE A 63 -4.79 17.96 44.10
C ILE A 63 -5.53 19.22 43.63
N LYS A 64 -5.91 20.08 44.58
CA LYS A 64 -6.52 21.37 44.29
C LYS A 64 -5.55 22.29 43.57
N LYS A 65 -6.04 22.98 42.54
CA LYS A 65 -5.31 24.02 41.81
C LYS A 65 -4.80 25.07 42.81
N LYS A 66 -3.49 25.28 42.86
CA LYS A 66 -2.86 26.30 43.71
C LYS A 66 -2.56 27.55 42.88
N ASP A 67 -2.66 28.72 43.48
CA ASP A 67 -2.40 30.02 42.83
C ASP A 67 -0.91 30.39 42.76
N TYR A 68 -0.03 29.42 43.01
CA TYR A 68 1.41 29.60 42.91
C TYR A 68 2.02 28.46 42.09
N VAL A 69 3.04 28.81 41.32
CA VAL A 69 3.91 27.87 40.63
C VAL A 69 5.14 27.61 41.50
N LEU A 70 5.50 26.34 41.68
CA LEU A 70 6.73 25.98 42.35
C LEU A 70 7.93 26.46 41.52
N PRO A 71 9.01 26.98 42.13
CA PRO A 71 10.24 27.26 41.42
C PRO A 71 10.83 25.94 40.96
N VAL A 72 10.57 25.56 39.71
CA VAL A 72 11.14 24.38 39.07
C VAL A 72 12.29 24.81 38.18
N ASN A 73 13.37 24.05 38.21
CA ASN A 73 14.48 24.27 37.29
C ASN A 73 14.05 23.82 35.89
N GLU A 74 14.16 24.72 34.91
CA GLU A 74 13.95 24.38 33.51
C GLU A 74 15.09 23.48 33.02
N ILE A 75 14.74 22.31 32.52
CA ILE A 75 15.70 21.38 31.91
C ILE A 75 15.59 21.53 30.40
N PHE A 76 16.63 22.08 29.78
CA PHE A 76 16.75 22.15 28.32
C PHE A 76 17.49 20.90 27.82
N ILE A 77 16.81 20.08 27.03
CA ILE A 77 17.41 18.90 26.40
C ILE A 77 17.57 19.21 24.91
N GLU A 78 18.80 19.52 24.51
CA GLU A 78 19.16 19.65 23.09
C GLU A 78 19.55 18.27 22.55
N TYR A 79 18.70 17.69 21.70
CA TYR A 79 18.98 16.42 21.05
C TYR A 79 19.66 16.65 19.71
N ASN A 80 20.99 16.56 19.70
CA ASN A 80 21.76 16.59 18.46
C ASN A 80 21.57 15.25 17.73
N ARG A 81 20.65 15.19 16.76
CA ARG A 81 20.52 14.02 15.89
C ARG A 81 21.82 13.86 15.10
N PRO A 82 22.59 12.77 15.27
CA PRO A 82 23.67 12.50 14.33
C PRO A 82 23.07 12.50 12.92
N LYS A 83 23.73 13.17 11.97
CA LYS A 83 23.35 13.07 10.56
C LYS A 83 23.44 11.60 10.19
N ILE A 84 22.28 10.94 10.13
CA ILE A 84 22.18 9.60 9.57
C ILE A 84 22.54 9.80 8.10
N GLU A 85 23.78 9.48 7.75
CA GLU A 85 24.16 9.37 6.35
C GLU A 85 23.20 8.37 5.74
N LYS A 86 22.33 8.84 4.84
CA LYS A 86 21.43 7.96 4.12
C LYS A 86 22.33 6.92 3.45
N PRO A 87 22.17 5.62 3.74
CA PRO A 87 22.95 4.61 3.04
C PRO A 87 22.74 4.86 1.55
N LYS A 88 23.82 4.83 0.76
CA LYS A 88 23.71 4.85 -0.70
C LYS A 88 23.00 3.56 -1.11
N ILE A 89 21.68 3.59 -1.18
CA ILE A 89 20.88 2.48 -1.68
C ILE A 89 21.02 2.54 -3.20
N THR A 90 21.95 1.76 -3.73
CA THR A 90 22.02 1.50 -5.17
C THR A 90 20.84 0.60 -5.51
N ALA A 91 19.88 1.14 -6.26
CA ALA A 91 18.79 0.35 -6.82
C ALA A 91 19.07 0.10 -8.30
N TYR A 92 18.49 -0.96 -8.85
CA TYR A 92 18.59 -1.25 -10.28
C TYR A 92 17.23 -1.10 -10.94
N GLU A 93 17.19 -0.41 -12.07
CA GLU A 93 16.03 -0.40 -12.95
C GLU A 93 16.12 -1.61 -13.89
N LEU A 94 15.07 -2.42 -13.92
CA LEU A 94 14.90 -3.52 -14.86
C LEU A 94 14.16 -3.01 -16.10
N LEU A 95 14.89 -2.95 -17.21
CA LEU A 95 14.38 -2.57 -18.52
C LEU A 95 13.88 -3.82 -19.25
N ILE A 96 12.64 -3.78 -19.73
CA ILE A 96 12.00 -4.87 -20.47
C ILE A 96 11.57 -4.39 -21.86
N ASP A 97 11.61 -5.28 -22.86
CA ASP A 97 11.18 -4.99 -24.24
C ASP A 97 9.66 -5.06 -24.45
N LYS A 98 8.95 -5.84 -23.62
CA LYS A 98 7.50 -6.09 -23.72
C LYS A 98 6.74 -5.59 -22.48
N ASN A 99 5.60 -4.94 -22.69
CA ASN A 99 4.72 -4.41 -21.62
C ASN A 99 3.24 -4.82 -21.80
N ASP A 100 2.97 -5.92 -22.52
CA ASP A 100 1.63 -6.46 -22.62
C ASP A 100 1.19 -7.18 -21.33
N ILE A 101 -0.09 -7.52 -21.25
CA ILE A 101 -0.72 -8.13 -20.06
C ILE A 101 -0.05 -9.46 -19.69
N TYR A 102 0.31 -10.28 -20.67
CA TYR A 102 0.94 -11.57 -20.44
C TYR A 102 2.39 -11.39 -19.95
N SER A 103 3.17 -10.54 -20.62
CA SER A 103 4.55 -10.25 -20.23
C SER A 103 4.63 -9.69 -18.81
N MET A 104 3.72 -8.79 -18.44
CA MET A 104 3.65 -8.25 -17.08
C MET A 104 3.27 -9.30 -16.03
N PHE A 105 2.37 -10.23 -16.36
CA PHE A 105 2.03 -11.33 -15.47
C PHE A 105 3.25 -12.24 -15.21
N CYS A 106 3.94 -12.66 -16.28
CA CYS A 106 5.15 -13.49 -16.18
C CYS A 106 6.27 -12.77 -15.40
N LEU A 107 6.44 -11.48 -15.63
CA LEU A 107 7.38 -10.65 -14.88
C LEU A 107 7.07 -10.64 -13.38
N MET A 108 5.83 -10.33 -13.01
CA MET A 108 5.42 -10.30 -11.60
C MET A 108 5.61 -11.64 -10.90
N GLN A 109 5.29 -12.73 -11.59
CA GLN A 109 5.47 -14.08 -11.07
C GLN A 109 6.96 -14.40 -10.86
N THR A 110 7.81 -14.06 -11.84
CA THR A 110 9.26 -14.27 -11.77
C THR A 110 9.86 -13.49 -10.60
N LEU A 111 9.54 -12.20 -10.48
CA LEU A 111 10.06 -11.36 -9.41
C LEU A 111 9.63 -11.84 -8.03
N ARG A 112 8.35 -12.22 -7.86
CA ARG A 112 7.83 -12.80 -6.59
C ARG A 112 8.54 -14.08 -6.18
N ASN A 113 8.89 -14.93 -7.15
CA ASN A 113 9.58 -16.19 -6.89
C ASN A 113 11.09 -16.02 -6.64
N SER A 114 11.66 -14.88 -7.03
CA SER A 114 13.09 -14.60 -6.90
C SER A 114 13.50 -13.98 -5.56
N GLU A 115 12.57 -13.84 -4.61
CA GLU A 115 12.80 -13.24 -3.28
C GLU A 115 13.47 -11.86 -3.31
N VAL A 116 13.22 -11.08 -4.38
CA VAL A 116 13.72 -9.72 -4.53
C VAL A 116 12.63 -8.70 -4.17
N ASP A 117 13.00 -7.68 -3.41
CA ASP A 117 12.13 -6.53 -3.21
C ASP A 117 12.09 -5.70 -4.49
N PHE A 118 10.88 -5.49 -5.02
CA PHE A 118 10.69 -4.73 -6.25
C PHE A 118 9.54 -3.73 -6.14
N THR A 119 9.68 -2.62 -6.86
CA THR A 119 8.62 -1.61 -7.02
C THR A 119 8.29 -1.49 -8.51
N VAL A 120 7.00 -1.43 -8.82
CA VAL A 120 6.52 -1.14 -10.18
C VAL A 120 5.83 0.21 -10.18
N VAL A 121 6.37 1.15 -10.96
CA VAL A 121 5.77 2.47 -11.19
C VAL A 121 5.18 2.46 -12.59
N ARG A 122 3.87 2.70 -12.69
CA ARG A 122 3.21 2.87 -13.99
C ARG A 122 3.31 4.34 -14.41
N ASP A 123 4.01 4.59 -15.51
CA ASP A 123 4.08 5.88 -16.17
C ASP A 123 3.40 5.77 -17.55
N GLY A 124 2.10 6.03 -17.57
CA GLY A 124 1.26 5.90 -18.76
C GLY A 124 1.31 4.50 -19.37
N ALA A 125 1.89 4.38 -20.55
CA ALA A 125 2.02 3.13 -21.31
C ALA A 125 3.29 2.32 -20.99
N LYS A 126 4.15 2.81 -20.08
CA LYS A 126 5.40 2.15 -19.70
C LYS A 126 5.37 1.80 -18.21
N SER A 127 5.81 0.59 -17.88
CA SER A 127 6.02 0.16 -16.50
C SER A 127 7.50 0.27 -16.19
N GLN A 128 7.87 1.12 -15.23
CA GLN A 128 9.23 1.17 -14.69
C GLN A 128 9.32 0.19 -13.52
N ILE A 129 10.32 -0.67 -13.53
CA ILE A 129 10.52 -1.68 -12.48
C ILE A 129 11.85 -1.41 -11.79
N PHE A 130 11.81 -1.22 -10.48
CA PHE A 130 12.98 -1.03 -9.64
C PHE A 130 13.19 -2.24 -8.75
N LEU A 131 14.42 -2.76 -8.72
CA LEU A 131 14.86 -3.88 -7.91
C LEU A 131 15.77 -3.35 -6.81
N ASN A 132 15.42 -3.63 -5.56
CA ASN A 132 16.20 -3.26 -4.39
C ASN A 132 17.16 -4.40 -4.01
N THR A 133 18.25 -4.53 -4.75
CA THR A 133 19.25 -5.57 -4.51
C THR A 133 20.62 -5.14 -5.04
N GLN A 134 21.68 -5.63 -4.40
CA GLN A 134 23.06 -5.46 -4.85
C GLN A 134 23.67 -6.79 -5.36
N ASP A 135 22.89 -7.89 -5.33
CA ASP A 135 23.36 -9.20 -5.74
C ASP A 135 23.31 -9.37 -7.26
N SER A 136 24.48 -9.22 -7.90
CA SER A 136 24.64 -9.37 -9.34
C SER A 136 24.23 -10.76 -9.87
N ARG A 137 24.35 -11.83 -9.07
CA ARG A 137 23.93 -13.18 -9.47
C ARG A 137 22.42 -13.26 -9.53
N LEU A 138 21.74 -12.66 -8.56
CA LEU A 138 20.29 -12.59 -8.52
C LEU A 138 19.75 -11.81 -9.72
N LEU A 139 20.34 -10.64 -10.04
CA LEU A 139 19.99 -9.87 -11.24
C LEU A 139 20.13 -10.72 -12.51
N GLN A 140 21.25 -11.42 -12.66
CA GLN A 140 21.49 -12.25 -13.85
C GLN A 140 20.53 -13.44 -13.94
N ASN A 141 20.18 -14.05 -12.81
CA ASN A 141 19.19 -15.12 -12.75
C ASN A 141 17.80 -14.62 -13.19
N ILE A 142 17.37 -13.44 -12.72
CA ILE A 142 16.10 -12.83 -13.16
C ILE A 142 16.09 -12.64 -14.68
N ILE A 143 17.16 -12.10 -15.26
CA ILE A 143 17.26 -11.91 -16.73
C ILE A 143 17.13 -13.25 -17.48
N LEU A 144 17.77 -14.31 -16.97
CA LEU A 144 17.70 -15.64 -17.58
C LEU A 144 16.31 -16.27 -17.46
N GLN A 145 15.65 -16.11 -16.32
CA GLN A 145 14.28 -16.60 -16.12
C GLN A 145 13.28 -15.89 -17.03
N LEU A 146 13.41 -14.57 -17.19
CA LEU A 146 12.56 -13.79 -18.08
C LEU A 146 12.72 -14.19 -19.56
N ARG A 147 13.93 -14.59 -19.96
CA ARG A 147 14.19 -15.09 -21.32
C ARG A 147 13.38 -16.33 -21.68
N VAL A 148 13.04 -17.19 -20.70
CA VAL A 148 12.20 -18.39 -20.93
C VAL A 148 10.82 -18.01 -21.47
N TYR A 149 10.34 -16.82 -21.14
CA TYR A 149 9.07 -16.26 -21.59
C TYR A 149 9.21 -15.35 -22.81
N ASP A 150 10.36 -15.37 -23.50
CA ASP A 150 10.69 -14.47 -24.62
C ASP A 150 10.62 -12.97 -24.21
N ILE A 151 10.92 -12.66 -22.95
CA ILE A 151 11.02 -11.28 -22.45
C ILE A 151 12.50 -10.91 -22.39
N HIS A 152 12.95 -10.02 -23.28
CA HIS A 152 14.33 -9.53 -23.25
C HIS A 152 14.45 -8.43 -22.20
N SER A 153 15.42 -8.57 -21.31
CA SER A 153 15.62 -7.64 -20.20
C SER A 153 17.07 -7.26 -20.01
N SER A 154 17.28 -6.05 -19.49
CA SER A 154 18.57 -5.53 -19.08
C SER A 154 18.42 -4.71 -17.80
N VAL A 155 19.50 -4.52 -17.06
CA VAL A 155 19.51 -3.82 -15.77
C VAL A 155 20.39 -2.59 -15.85
N ARG A 156 19.90 -1.49 -15.29
CA ARG A 156 20.60 -0.21 -15.22
C ARG A 156 20.71 0.22 -13.76
N GLU A 157 21.90 0.56 -13.31
CA GLU A 157 22.07 1.12 -11.97
C GLU A 157 21.44 2.52 -11.88
N VAL A 158 20.67 2.76 -10.83
CA VAL A 158 20.04 4.04 -10.55
C VAL A 158 20.41 4.48 -9.14
N LYS A 159 20.89 5.72 -9.03
CA LYS A 159 21.15 6.34 -7.73
C LYS A 159 19.85 6.95 -7.22
N LEU A 160 19.33 6.42 -6.11
CA LEU A 160 18.20 6.97 -5.38
C LEU A 160 18.63 8.09 -4.41
#